data_AF-A0A849HA90-F1
#
_entry.id   AF-A0A849HA90-F1
#
_cell.length_a   1.000
_cell.length_b   1.000
_cell.length_c   1.000
_cell.angle_alpha   90.00
_cell.angle_beta   90.00
_cell.angle_gamma   90.00
#
_symmetry.space_group_name_H-M   'P 1'
#
loop_
_entity.id
_entity.type
_entity.pdbx_description
1 polymer ?
#
loop_
_entity_poly.entity_id
_entity_poly.type
_entity_poly.pdbx_seq_one_letter_code
_entity_poly.pdbx_strand_id
1 'polypeptide(L)'
;MPTQSKDGTSVGHESMTTSRKRTALILFEVFLVLVLLLYFLFFENIRDPSNLFVLFLYSFPSEFLVGLIPHEPALIYYGEAFDPLVVALVSVVSTVMAEGLNYSFFGLFYGMPSLREGLEKKGVKRVTDLFNRMPFLAILFAGATPVPFFPIRFLVVITEYPVWKYLLGVFISRAPRFYLLAWLGKTFDFSGVFLLSVFLGMLLLVNIPAAIKMFGG
;
A
#
# COMPACT_ATOMS: atom_id res chain seq x y z
N MET A 1 53.12 38.79 1.88
CA MET A 1 52.54 38.39 0.57
C MET A 1 52.07 36.94 0.69
N PRO A 2 50.83 36.63 0.29
CA PRO A 2 50.24 35.30 0.39
C PRO A 2 50.58 34.48 -0.87
N THR A 3 50.75 33.16 -0.71
CA THR A 3 50.65 32.21 -1.81
C THR A 3 49.69 31.10 -1.41
N GLN A 4 48.46 31.23 -1.88
CA GLN A 4 47.53 30.12 -2.02
C GLN A 4 47.98 29.21 -3.16
N SER A 5 47.97 27.90 -2.94
CA SER A 5 47.77 26.88 -3.97
C SER A 5 46.77 25.88 -3.38
N LYS A 6 45.48 25.95 -3.73
CA LYS A 6 44.88 25.21 -4.84
C LYS A 6 45.54 23.84 -5.02
N ASP A 7 44.91 22.83 -4.43
CA ASP A 7 44.57 21.65 -5.21
C ASP A 7 43.28 21.04 -4.67
N GLY A 8 42.22 21.24 -5.44
CA GLY A 8 41.00 20.46 -5.35
C GLY A 8 41.16 19.24 -6.23
N THR A 9 40.93 18.06 -5.66
CA THR A 9 40.67 16.85 -6.44
C THR A 9 39.46 16.15 -5.83
N SER A 10 38.31 16.43 -6.47
CA SER A 10 37.16 15.55 -6.65
C SER A 10 36.74 14.70 -5.45
N VAL A 11 35.93 15.29 -4.58
CA VAL A 11 34.93 14.51 -3.84
C VAL A 11 34.02 13.89 -4.89
N GLY A 12 34.17 12.57 -5.06
CA GLY A 12 33.40 11.78 -6.00
C GLY A 12 31.92 12.07 -5.83
N HIS A 13 31.32 12.58 -6.90
CA HIS A 13 29.89 12.69 -7.07
C HIS A 13 29.33 11.26 -7.10
N GLU A 14 29.09 10.65 -5.93
CA GLU A 14 28.21 9.48 -5.82
C GLU A 14 26.77 9.94 -6.04
N SER A 15 26.44 10.27 -7.29
CA SER A 15 25.08 10.45 -7.75
C SER A 15 24.86 9.58 -8.97
N MET A 16 23.78 8.80 -8.93
CA MET A 16 23.27 7.91 -9.98
C MET A 16 23.83 6.48 -10.01
N THR A 17 23.76 5.76 -8.89
CA THR A 17 23.41 4.34 -8.97
C THR A 17 22.27 4.02 -8.00
N THR A 18 21.04 4.10 -8.48
CA THR A 18 20.01 3.20 -7.94
C THR A 18 20.57 1.79 -8.13
N SER A 19 21.07 1.20 -7.03
CA SER A 19 21.78 -0.08 -7.02
C SER A 19 21.08 -1.07 -7.94
N ARG A 20 21.78 -1.69 -8.91
CA ARG A 20 21.21 -2.67 -9.85
C ARG A 20 20.31 -3.71 -9.17
N LYS A 21 20.64 -4.05 -7.91
CA LYS A 21 19.85 -4.93 -7.04
C LYS A 21 18.46 -4.38 -6.70
N ARG A 22 18.35 -3.07 -6.41
CA ARG A 22 17.07 -2.38 -6.17
C ARG A 22 16.24 -2.34 -7.45
N THR A 23 16.80 -1.98 -8.59
CA THR A 23 16.05 -1.98 -9.86
C THR A 23 15.57 -3.39 -10.24
N ALA A 24 16.41 -4.41 -10.05
CA ALA A 24 16.03 -5.80 -10.27
C ALA A 24 14.91 -6.25 -9.31
N LEU A 25 14.93 -5.81 -8.05
CA LEU A 25 13.87 -6.07 -7.09
C LEU A 25 12.54 -5.46 -7.56
N ILE A 26 12.51 -4.18 -7.96
CA ILE A 26 11.27 -3.56 -8.46
C ILE A 26 10.78 -4.22 -9.75
N LEU A 27 11.67 -4.56 -10.69
CA LEU A 27 11.27 -5.28 -11.90
C LEU A 27 10.67 -6.65 -11.57
N PHE A 28 11.25 -7.35 -10.60
CA PHE A 28 10.71 -8.61 -10.08
C PHE A 28 9.35 -8.39 -9.39
N GLU A 29 9.19 -7.33 -8.60
CA GLU A 29 7.94 -6.96 -7.93
C GLU A 29 6.82 -6.63 -8.93
N VAL A 30 7.10 -5.80 -9.92
CA VAL A 30 6.16 -5.46 -11.00
C VAL A 30 5.83 -6.71 -11.83
N PHE A 31 6.82 -7.53 -12.15
CA PHE A 31 6.62 -8.80 -12.84
C PHE A 31 5.75 -9.75 -12.00
N LEU A 32 6.00 -9.88 -10.70
CA LEU A 32 5.19 -10.68 -9.78
C LEU A 32 3.73 -10.22 -9.80
N VAL A 33 3.49 -8.91 -9.67
CA VAL A 33 2.13 -8.35 -9.72
C VAL A 33 1.47 -8.65 -11.07
N LEU A 34 2.17 -8.44 -12.17
CA LEU A 34 1.65 -8.73 -13.51
C LEU A 34 1.37 -10.23 -13.70
N VAL A 35 2.25 -11.11 -13.24
CA VAL A 35 2.05 -12.56 -13.30
C VAL A 35 0.85 -12.98 -12.44
N LEU A 36 0.71 -12.44 -11.23
CA LEU A 36 -0.43 -12.72 -10.35
C LEU A 36 -1.76 -12.25 -10.98
N LEU A 37 -1.77 -11.07 -11.62
CA LEU A 37 -2.93 -10.55 -12.34
C LEU A 37 -3.26 -11.36 -13.60
N LEU A 38 -2.25 -11.72 -14.40
CA LEU A 38 -2.44 -12.56 -15.58
C LEU A 38 -2.90 -13.97 -15.18
N TYR A 39 -2.32 -14.55 -14.13
CA TYR A 39 -2.74 -15.84 -13.59
C TYR A 39 -4.22 -15.81 -13.15
N PHE A 40 -4.64 -14.76 -12.44
CA PHE A 40 -6.06 -14.53 -12.12
C PHE A 40 -6.95 -14.40 -13.38
N LEU A 41 -6.47 -13.69 -14.40
CA LEU A 41 -7.21 -13.46 -15.64
C LEU A 41 -7.26 -14.67 -16.57
N PHE A 42 -6.34 -15.63 -16.53
CA PHE A 42 -6.28 -16.73 -17.50
C PHE A 42 -6.76 -18.09 -16.96
N PHE A 43 -6.83 -18.28 -15.64
CA PHE A 43 -7.18 -19.58 -15.07
C PHE A 43 -8.60 -19.59 -14.48
N GLU A 44 -9.55 -20.18 -15.22
CA GLU A 44 -10.96 -20.30 -14.83
C GLU A 44 -11.18 -21.10 -13.54
N ASN A 45 -10.36 -22.13 -13.29
CA ASN A 45 -10.40 -22.96 -12.06
C ASN A 45 -10.18 -22.18 -10.76
N ILE A 46 -9.62 -20.97 -10.85
CA ILE A 46 -9.34 -20.15 -9.68
C ILE A 46 -10.51 -19.22 -9.40
N ARG A 47 -11.29 -18.83 -10.41
CA ARG A 47 -12.39 -17.86 -10.31
C ARG A 47 -13.62 -18.35 -9.54
N ASP A 48 -13.53 -19.53 -8.93
CA ASP A 48 -14.52 -19.94 -7.95
C ASP A 48 -14.49 -18.92 -6.79
N PRO A 49 -15.61 -18.23 -6.51
CA PRO A 49 -15.68 -17.27 -5.42
C PRO A 49 -15.42 -17.90 -4.04
N SER A 50 -15.44 -19.23 -3.96
CA SER A 50 -15.06 -19.99 -2.77
C SER A 50 -13.54 -20.27 -2.66
N ASN A 51 -12.69 -19.71 -3.52
CA ASN A 51 -11.25 -19.97 -3.43
C ASN A 51 -10.51 -18.85 -2.66
N LEU A 52 -9.96 -19.16 -1.48
CA LEU A 52 -9.15 -18.22 -0.69
C LEU A 52 -7.92 -17.69 -1.45
N PHE A 53 -7.46 -18.40 -2.47
CA PHE A 53 -6.39 -17.92 -3.35
C PHE A 53 -6.84 -16.72 -4.19
N VAL A 54 -8.11 -16.65 -4.61
CA VAL A 54 -8.66 -15.44 -5.25
C VAL A 54 -8.66 -14.29 -4.29
N LEU A 55 -9.11 -14.50 -3.06
CA LEU A 55 -9.09 -13.46 -2.04
C LEU A 55 -7.67 -12.92 -1.82
N PHE A 56 -6.68 -13.80 -1.74
CA PHE A 56 -5.27 -13.41 -1.67
C PHE A 56 -4.87 -12.54 -2.87
N LEU A 57 -5.06 -13.04 -4.10
CA LEU A 57 -4.69 -12.32 -5.32
C LEU A 57 -5.45 -11.01 -5.52
N TYR A 58 -6.68 -10.93 -5.03
CA TYR A 58 -7.51 -9.73 -5.06
C TYR A 58 -7.08 -8.69 -4.03
N SER A 59 -6.73 -9.14 -2.82
CA SER A 59 -6.30 -8.27 -1.73
C SER A 59 -4.98 -7.55 -2.05
N PHE A 60 -4.14 -8.16 -2.88
CA PHE A 60 -2.85 -7.62 -3.26
C PHE A 60 -2.94 -6.30 -4.05
N PRO A 61 -3.53 -6.26 -5.27
CA PRO A 61 -3.65 -5.03 -6.06
C PRO A 61 -4.58 -4.00 -5.40
N SER A 62 -5.54 -4.45 -4.57
CA SER A 62 -6.42 -3.57 -3.80
C SER A 62 -5.66 -2.69 -2.80
N GLU A 63 -4.45 -3.09 -2.41
CA GLU A 63 -3.60 -2.35 -1.46
C GLU A 63 -2.35 -1.75 -2.13
N PHE A 64 -2.11 -2.05 -3.41
CA PHE A 64 -0.94 -1.56 -4.14
C PHE A 64 -1.09 -0.06 -4.48
N LEU A 65 -0.04 0.72 -4.19
CA LEU A 65 0.08 2.17 -4.40
C LEU A 65 -1.02 3.02 -3.74
N VAL A 66 -2.17 3.18 -4.40
CA VAL A 66 -3.26 4.11 -4.00
C VAL A 66 -4.53 3.37 -3.57
N GLY A 67 -4.62 2.05 -3.79
CA GLY A 67 -5.79 1.26 -3.41
C GLY A 67 -7.07 1.71 -4.13
N LEU A 68 -7.05 1.63 -5.46
CA LEU A 68 -8.16 2.03 -6.33
C LEU A 68 -9.36 1.08 -6.25
N ILE A 69 -9.14 -0.12 -5.74
CA ILE A 69 -10.12 -1.20 -5.69
C ILE A 69 -10.54 -1.38 -4.24
N PRO A 70 -11.85 -1.20 -3.91
CA PRO A 70 -12.35 -1.39 -2.55
C PRO A 70 -12.10 -2.81 -2.05
N HIS A 71 -11.38 -2.95 -0.94
CA HIS A 71 -11.04 -4.25 -0.37
C HIS A 71 -12.13 -4.80 0.55
N GLU A 72 -12.84 -3.89 1.23
CA GLU A 72 -13.74 -4.19 2.32
C GLU A 72 -14.96 -5.05 1.94
N PRO A 73 -15.66 -4.80 0.81
CA PRO A 73 -16.81 -5.63 0.42
C PRO A 73 -16.43 -7.08 0.14
N ALA A 74 -15.22 -7.32 -0.37
CA ALA A 74 -14.73 -8.67 -0.63
C ALA A 74 -14.50 -9.45 0.67
N LEU A 75 -14.02 -8.80 1.73
CA LEU A 75 -13.85 -9.45 3.03
C LEU A 75 -15.18 -9.91 3.63
N ILE A 76 -16.23 -9.09 3.49
CA ILE A 76 -17.59 -9.44 3.92
C ILE A 76 -18.08 -10.64 3.12
N TYR A 77 -17.97 -10.59 1.79
CA TYR A 77 -18.39 -11.68 0.90
C TYR A 77 -17.72 -13.02 1.22
N TYR A 78 -16.39 -13.04 1.40
CA TYR A 78 -15.67 -14.27 1.76
C TYR A 78 -15.97 -14.73 3.19
N GLY A 79 -16.37 -13.81 4.07
CA GLY A 79 -16.81 -14.12 5.43
C GLY A 79 -18.09 -14.96 5.50
N GLU A 80 -18.96 -14.90 4.48
CA GLU A 80 -20.16 -15.76 4.41
C GLU A 80 -19.75 -17.25 4.30
N ALA A 81 -18.80 -17.55 3.41
CA ALA A 81 -18.38 -18.91 3.07
C ALA A 81 -17.29 -19.48 4.00
N PHE A 82 -16.36 -18.65 4.48
CA PHE A 82 -15.17 -19.10 5.23
C PHE A 82 -15.21 -18.71 6.70
N ASP A 83 -14.29 -19.29 7.48
CA ASP A 83 -14.04 -18.84 8.84
C ASP A 83 -13.43 -17.41 8.82
N PRO A 84 -13.96 -16.46 9.61
CA PRO A 84 -13.47 -15.08 9.63
C PRO A 84 -11.98 -14.92 9.93
N LEU A 85 -11.41 -15.79 10.76
CA LEU A 85 -9.98 -15.76 11.07
C LEU A 85 -9.14 -16.13 9.84
N VAL A 86 -9.59 -17.12 9.07
CA VAL A 86 -8.91 -17.54 7.84
C VAL A 86 -8.96 -16.42 6.80
N VAL A 87 -10.13 -15.81 6.58
CA VAL A 87 -10.30 -14.66 5.66
C VAL A 87 -9.38 -13.51 6.06
N ALA A 88 -9.33 -13.17 7.35
CA ALA A 88 -8.49 -12.10 7.86
C ALA A 88 -7.00 -12.39 7.69
N LEU A 89 -6.55 -13.61 7.99
CA LEU A 89 -5.14 -14.01 7.85
C LEU A 89 -4.68 -14.02 6.40
N VAL A 90 -5.47 -14.59 5.48
CA VAL A 90 -5.15 -14.62 4.05
C VAL A 90 -5.04 -13.18 3.51
N SER A 91 -6.01 -12.34 3.85
CA SER A 91 -6.06 -10.96 3.38
C SER A 91 -4.92 -10.12 3.96
N VAL A 92 -4.64 -10.22 5.26
CA VAL A 92 -3.57 -9.42 5.89
C VAL A 92 -2.18 -9.86 5.42
N VAL A 93 -1.96 -11.15 5.15
CA VAL A 93 -0.69 -11.62 4.56
C VAL A 93 -0.50 -11.01 3.17
N SER A 94 -1.55 -11.03 2.34
CA SER A 94 -1.51 -10.37 1.04
C SER A 94 -1.23 -8.86 1.17
N THR A 95 -1.91 -8.17 2.08
CA THR A 95 -1.72 -6.73 2.30
C THR A 95 -0.31 -6.42 2.80
N VAL A 96 0.23 -7.20 3.74
CA VAL A 96 1.61 -7.03 4.24
C VAL A 96 2.62 -7.23 3.11
N MET A 97 2.40 -8.20 2.22
CA MET A 97 3.26 -8.38 1.04
C MET A 97 3.18 -7.18 0.11
N ALA A 98 1.97 -6.69 -0.22
CA ALA A 98 1.77 -5.50 -1.04
C ALA A 98 2.42 -4.26 -0.42
N GLU A 99 2.32 -4.08 0.90
CA GLU A 99 2.93 -2.97 1.62
C GLU A 99 4.46 -3.05 1.66
N GLY A 100 5.03 -4.26 1.69
CA GLY A 100 6.46 -4.49 1.50
C GLY A 100 6.92 -3.99 0.13
N LEU A 101 6.18 -4.33 -0.93
CA LEU A 101 6.51 -3.87 -2.29
C LEU A 101 6.32 -2.35 -2.43
N ASN A 102 5.23 -1.81 -1.86
CA ASN A 102 5.00 -0.36 -1.84
C ASN A 102 6.18 0.38 -1.20
N TYR A 103 6.71 -0.11 -0.08
CA TYR A 103 7.86 0.48 0.59
C TYR A 103 9.08 0.51 -0.34
N SER A 104 9.40 -0.62 -0.99
CA SER A 104 10.48 -0.72 -1.98
C SER A 104 10.30 0.27 -3.13
N PHE A 105 9.09 0.32 -3.69
CA PHE A 105 8.73 1.15 -4.83
C PHE A 105 8.83 2.65 -4.51
N PHE A 106 8.23 3.10 -3.41
CA PHE A 106 8.30 4.51 -2.98
C PHE A 106 9.74 4.94 -2.65
N GLY A 107 10.57 4.03 -2.14
CA GLY A 107 11.99 4.26 -1.90
C GLY A 107 12.77 4.64 -3.17
N LEU A 108 12.30 4.27 -4.38
CA LEU A 108 12.92 4.72 -5.63
C LEU A 108 12.68 6.20 -5.92
N PHE A 109 11.46 6.67 -5.69
CA PHE A 109 11.08 8.05 -5.99
C PHE A 109 11.70 9.04 -4.99
N TYR A 110 12.00 8.59 -3.76
CA TYR A 110 12.70 9.37 -2.73
C TYR A 110 14.06 9.94 -3.21
N GLY A 111 14.74 9.27 -4.14
CA GLY A 111 16.00 9.74 -4.70
C GLY A 111 15.89 10.91 -5.70
N MET A 112 14.68 11.26 -6.15
CA MET A 112 14.48 12.28 -7.18
C MET A 112 14.62 13.71 -6.62
N PRO A 113 15.40 14.59 -7.27
CA PRO A 113 15.63 15.97 -6.79
C PRO A 113 14.33 16.76 -6.52
N SER A 114 13.35 16.67 -7.43
CA SER A 114 12.07 17.37 -7.29
C SER A 114 11.25 16.92 -6.08
N LEU A 115 11.35 15.64 -5.70
CA LEU A 115 10.68 15.14 -4.50
C LEU A 115 11.38 15.68 -3.24
N ARG A 116 12.73 15.68 -3.22
CA ARG A 116 13.53 16.23 -2.11
C ARG A 116 13.23 17.70 -1.84
N GLU A 117 13.12 18.52 -2.88
CA GLU A 117 12.70 19.93 -2.73
C GLU A 117 11.31 20.07 -2.10
N GLY A 118 10.38 19.17 -2.44
CA GLY A 118 9.05 19.10 -1.83
C GLY A 118 9.09 18.74 -0.34
N LEU A 119 10.00 17.85 0.05
CA LEU A 119 10.18 17.41 1.44
C LEU A 119 10.79 18.49 2.34
N GLU A 120 11.55 19.41 1.77
CA GLU A 120 12.16 20.53 2.51
C GLU A 120 11.13 21.59 2.97
N LYS A 121 9.88 21.53 2.47
CA LYS A 121 8.81 22.46 2.87
C LYS A 121 8.51 22.34 4.36
N LYS A 122 8.39 23.49 5.05
CA LYS A 122 8.12 23.57 6.50
C LYS A 122 6.95 22.69 6.97
N GLY A 123 5.89 22.61 6.16
CA GLY A 123 4.72 21.77 6.46
C GLY A 123 5.07 20.28 6.48
N VAL A 124 5.83 19.80 5.50
CA VAL A 124 6.26 18.40 5.41
C VAL A 124 7.18 18.06 6.57
N LYS A 125 8.18 18.91 6.86
CA LYS A 125 9.07 18.74 8.03
C LYS A 125 8.31 18.62 9.35
N ARG A 126 7.29 19.46 9.55
CA ARG A 126 6.47 19.40 10.77
C ARG A 126 5.71 18.08 10.90
N VAL A 127 5.19 17.55 9.79
CA VAL A 127 4.47 16.26 9.79
C VAL A 127 5.45 15.10 10.00
N THR A 128 6.63 15.12 9.38
CA THR A 128 7.67 14.12 9.63
C THR A 128 8.18 14.14 11.07
N ASP A 129 8.36 15.32 11.65
CA ASP A 129 8.77 15.47 13.06
C ASP A 129 7.71 14.92 14.00
N LEU A 130 6.42 15.15 13.70
CA LEU A 130 5.32 14.61 14.49
C LEU A 130 5.26 13.08 14.38
N PHE A 131 5.41 12.53 13.17
CA PHE A 131 5.45 11.09 12.95
C PHE A 131 6.61 10.42 13.69
N ASN A 132 7.81 11.02 13.66
CA ASN A 132 9.00 10.49 14.32
C ASN A 132 8.89 10.39 15.85
N ARG A 133 7.96 11.11 16.49
CA ARG A 133 7.72 10.98 17.93
C ARG A 133 7.17 9.61 18.31
N MET A 134 6.23 9.09 17.52
CA MET A 134 5.51 7.84 17.81
C MET A 134 5.12 7.10 16.51
N PRO A 135 6.10 6.71 15.68
CA PRO A 135 5.84 6.20 14.33
C PRO A 135 5.02 4.91 14.34
N PHE A 136 5.31 4.00 15.28
CA PHE A 136 4.58 2.75 15.40
C PHE A 136 3.11 2.96 15.79
N LEU A 137 2.83 3.86 16.72
CA LEU A 137 1.46 4.19 17.10
C LEU A 137 0.72 4.89 15.96
N ALA A 138 1.38 5.78 15.22
CA ALA A 138 0.79 6.41 14.05
C ALA A 138 0.36 5.37 13.00
N ILE A 139 1.21 4.36 12.75
CA ILE A 139 0.89 3.23 11.86
C ILE A 139 -0.30 2.44 12.42
N LEU A 140 -0.30 2.12 13.71
CA LEU A 140 -1.40 1.36 14.32
C LEU A 140 -2.74 2.07 14.22
N PHE A 141 -2.79 3.35 14.61
CA PHE A 141 -4.00 4.15 14.56
C PHE A 141 -4.50 4.36 13.14
N ALA A 142 -3.61 4.67 12.20
CA ALA A 142 -4.00 4.88 10.82
C ALA A 142 -4.48 3.59 10.14
N GLY A 143 -3.86 2.44 10.45
CA GLY A 143 -4.27 1.16 9.87
C GLY A 143 -5.55 0.59 10.48
N ALA A 144 -5.82 0.90 11.75
CA ALA A 144 -7.03 0.46 12.44
C ALA A 144 -8.27 1.31 12.08
N THR A 145 -8.07 2.55 11.62
CA THR A 145 -9.15 3.47 11.26
C THR A 145 -9.43 3.45 9.75
N PRO A 146 -10.62 3.87 9.30
CA PRO A 146 -10.95 3.97 7.88
C PRO A 146 -10.35 5.22 7.21
N VAL A 147 -9.28 5.79 7.78
CA VAL A 147 -8.61 6.95 7.20
C VAL A 147 -7.72 6.51 6.03
N PRO A 148 -7.49 7.38 5.03
CA PRO A 148 -6.54 7.08 3.96
C PRO A 148 -5.16 6.74 4.55
N PHE A 149 -4.68 5.53 4.32
CA PHE A 149 -3.39 5.06 4.83
C PHE A 149 -2.20 5.56 3.98
N PHE A 150 -2.48 6.04 2.76
CA PHE A 150 -1.49 6.54 1.80
C PHE A 150 -0.49 7.57 2.38
N PRO A 151 -0.90 8.61 3.15
CA PRO A 151 0.06 9.55 3.75
C PRO A 151 1.05 8.87 4.70
N ILE A 152 0.62 7.86 5.46
CA ILE A 152 1.51 7.11 6.36
C ILE A 152 2.54 6.33 5.56
N ARG A 153 2.17 5.73 4.42
CA ARG A 153 3.11 5.03 3.52
C ARG A 153 4.28 5.95 3.12
N PHE A 154 4.01 7.21 2.78
CA PHE A 154 5.08 8.17 2.48
C PHE A 154 5.91 8.52 3.69
N LEU A 155 5.28 8.80 4.83
CA LEU A 155 6.02 9.18 6.05
C LEU A 155 6.98 8.08 6.48
N VAL A 156 6.54 6.83 6.42
CA VAL A 156 7.35 5.64 6.70
C VAL A 156 8.60 5.58 5.80
N VAL A 157 8.47 5.89 4.52
CA VAL A 157 9.59 5.87 3.55
C VAL A 157 10.50 7.09 3.72
N ILE A 158 9.92 8.29 3.86
CA ILE A 158 10.66 9.56 3.99
C ILE A 158 11.49 9.61 5.28
N THR A 159 10.99 9.00 6.34
CA THR A 159 11.68 8.92 7.64
C THR A 159 12.55 7.68 7.78
N GLU A 160 12.69 6.89 6.70
CA GLU A 160 13.49 5.65 6.68
C GLU A 160 13.11 4.68 7.81
N TYR A 161 11.83 4.60 8.15
CA TYR A 161 11.35 3.79 9.26
C TYR A 161 11.60 2.29 9.00
N PRO A 162 12.06 1.48 9.98
CA PRO A 162 12.42 0.08 9.75
C PRO A 162 11.28 -0.75 9.16
N VAL A 163 11.50 -1.34 7.99
CA VAL A 163 10.49 -2.08 7.21
C VAL A 163 9.77 -3.14 8.05
N TRP A 164 10.51 -3.94 8.83
CA TRP A 164 9.89 -5.00 9.63
C TRP A 164 8.91 -4.46 10.69
N LYS A 165 9.20 -3.29 11.29
CA LYS A 165 8.30 -2.64 12.26
C LYS A 165 7.07 -2.08 11.55
N TYR A 166 7.26 -1.53 10.35
CA TYR A 166 6.17 -1.07 9.52
C TYR A 166 5.21 -2.22 9.17
N LEU A 167 5.74 -3.32 8.62
CA LEU A 167 4.95 -4.49 8.24
C LEU A 167 4.24 -5.13 9.44
N LEU A 168 4.90 -5.18 10.60
CA LEU A 168 4.28 -5.64 11.84
C LEU A 168 3.12 -4.71 12.26
N GLY A 169 3.32 -3.39 12.16
CA GLY A 169 2.27 -2.41 12.44
C GLY A 169 1.08 -2.55 11.50
N VAL A 170 1.32 -2.74 10.21
CA VAL A 170 0.26 -3.04 9.22
C VAL A 170 -0.48 -4.32 9.60
N PHE A 171 0.23 -5.40 9.93
CA PHE A 171 -0.38 -6.66 10.32
C PHE A 171 -1.30 -6.49 11.55
N ILE A 172 -0.77 -5.91 12.63
CA ILE A 172 -1.49 -5.75 13.90
C ILE A 172 -2.68 -4.81 13.76
N SER A 173 -2.57 -3.76 12.94
CA SER A 173 -3.66 -2.79 12.77
C SER A 173 -4.77 -3.27 11.84
N ARG A 174 -4.41 -3.97 10.75
CA ARG A 174 -5.37 -4.38 9.72
C ARG A 174 -6.00 -5.73 9.98
N ALA A 175 -5.29 -6.70 10.58
CA ALA A 175 -5.87 -8.02 10.87
C ALA A 175 -7.16 -7.95 11.70
N PRO A 176 -7.26 -7.13 12.79
CA PRO A 176 -8.49 -7.01 13.56
C PRO A 176 -9.64 -6.45 12.72
N ARG A 177 -9.37 -5.42 11.90
CA ARG A 177 -10.38 -4.83 11.01
C ARG A 177 -10.86 -5.84 9.98
N PHE A 178 -9.96 -6.60 9.37
CA PHE A 178 -10.31 -7.62 8.39
C PHE A 178 -11.12 -8.75 9.01
N TYR A 179 -10.77 -9.16 10.24
CA TYR A 179 -11.54 -10.11 11.01
C TYR A 179 -12.96 -9.60 11.28
N LEU A 180 -13.12 -8.35 11.73
CA LEU A 180 -14.43 -7.77 11.99
C LEU A 180 -15.31 -7.72 10.73
N LEU A 181 -14.73 -7.39 9.57
CA LEU A 181 -15.47 -7.37 8.30
C LEU A 181 -15.87 -8.79 7.86
N ALA A 182 -14.97 -9.77 7.96
CA ALA A 182 -15.30 -11.14 7.65
C ALA A 182 -16.33 -11.74 8.63
N TRP A 183 -16.21 -11.40 9.92
CA TRP A 183 -17.17 -11.79 10.94
C TRP A 183 -18.56 -11.17 10.69
N LEU A 184 -18.60 -9.94 10.18
CA LEU A 184 -19.85 -9.30 9.76
C LEU A 184 -20.52 -10.12 8.64
N GLY A 185 -19.77 -10.52 7.61
CA GLY A 185 -20.27 -11.40 6.56
C GLY A 185 -20.72 -12.77 7.06
N LYS A 186 -20.06 -13.32 8.08
CA LYS A 186 -20.47 -14.59 8.70
C LYS A 186 -21.77 -14.48 9.49
N THR A 187 -22.01 -13.32 10.10
CA THR A 187 -23.12 -13.10 11.03
C THR A 187 -24.38 -12.62 10.33
N PHE A 188 -24.24 -11.90 9.22
CA PHE A 188 -25.34 -11.30 8.48
C PHE A 188 -25.34 -11.81 7.04
N ASP A 189 -26.50 -12.28 6.58
CA ASP A 189 -26.70 -12.65 5.17
C ASP A 189 -26.85 -11.37 4.32
N PHE A 190 -25.75 -10.89 3.75
CA PHE A 190 -25.81 -9.77 2.82
C PHE A 190 -26.20 -10.29 1.43
N SER A 191 -27.17 -9.62 0.78
CA SER A 191 -27.42 -9.94 -0.63
C SER A 191 -26.19 -9.56 -1.47
N GLY A 192 -25.80 -10.42 -2.43
CA GLY A 192 -24.70 -10.09 -3.34
C GLY A 192 -24.93 -8.78 -4.11
N VAL A 193 -26.19 -8.43 -4.39
CA VAL A 193 -26.58 -7.15 -5.00
C VAL A 193 -26.24 -5.97 -4.08
N PHE A 194 -26.48 -6.10 -2.78
CA PHE A 194 -26.11 -5.08 -1.81
C PHE A 194 -24.59 -4.89 -1.76
N LEU A 195 -23.81 -5.96 -1.61
CA LEU A 195 -22.35 -5.88 -1.59
C LEU A 195 -21.78 -5.29 -2.88
N LEU A 196 -22.34 -5.65 -4.04
CA LEU A 196 -21.96 -5.07 -5.32
C LEU A 196 -22.26 -3.57 -5.39
N SER A 197 -23.43 -3.14 -4.90
CA SER A 197 -23.77 -1.71 -4.89
C SER A 197 -22.86 -0.88 -3.98
N VAL A 198 -22.50 -1.42 -2.80
CA VAL A 198 -21.51 -0.80 -1.90
C VAL A 198 -20.15 -0.73 -2.59
N PHE A 199 -19.70 -1.81 -3.22
CA PHE A 199 -18.45 -1.86 -3.97
C PHE A 199 -18.40 -0.79 -5.06
N LEU A 200 -19.43 -0.71 -5.91
CA LEU A 200 -19.51 0.30 -6.97
C LEU A 200 -19.58 1.72 -6.40
N GLY A 201 -20.32 1.93 -5.30
CA GLY A 201 -20.37 3.21 -4.61
C GLY A 201 -19.01 3.66 -4.10
N MET A 202 -18.25 2.77 -3.45
CA MET A 202 -16.89 3.05 -2.98
C MET A 202 -15.94 3.32 -4.14
N LEU A 203 -16.02 2.52 -5.22
CA LEU A 203 -15.19 2.71 -6.41
C LEU A 203 -15.46 4.06 -7.05
N LEU A 204 -16.73 4.46 -7.17
CA LEU A 204 -17.10 5.79 -7.66
C LEU A 204 -16.51 6.87 -6.74
N LEU A 205 -16.77 6.81 -5.43
CA LEU A 205 -16.28 7.79 -4.45
C LEU A 205 -14.77 8.00 -4.53
N VAL A 206 -13.99 6.93 -4.61
CA VAL A 206 -12.52 6.99 -4.74
C VAL A 206 -12.09 7.67 -6.05
N ASN A 207 -12.86 7.49 -7.13
CA ASN A 207 -12.55 8.02 -8.45
C ASN A 207 -13.28 9.34 -8.79
N ILE A 208 -14.13 9.88 -7.90
CA ILE A 208 -14.85 11.15 -8.11
C ILE A 208 -13.91 12.28 -8.55
N PRO A 209 -12.72 12.50 -7.94
CA PRO A 209 -11.83 13.57 -8.37
C PRO A 209 -11.34 13.38 -9.83
N ALA A 210 -11.16 12.14 -10.27
CA ALA A 210 -10.78 11.82 -11.64
C ALA A 210 -11.98 11.96 -12.61
N ALA A 211 -13.17 11.53 -12.19
CA ALA A 211 -14.41 11.64 -12.96
C ALA A 211 -14.83 13.11 -13.17
N ILE A 212 -14.78 13.94 -12.12
CA ILE A 212 -15.05 15.39 -12.21
C ILE A 212 -14.08 16.04 -13.20
N LYS A 213 -12.80 15.64 -13.20
CA LYS A 213 -11.80 16.18 -14.13
C LYS A 213 -12.00 15.71 -15.58
N MET A 214 -12.63 14.56 -15.80
CA MET A 214 -12.98 14.04 -17.12
C MET A 214 -14.27 14.66 -17.70
N PHE A 215 -15.27 14.94 -16.85
CA PHE A 215 -16.59 15.41 -17.29
C PHE A 215 -16.82 16.92 -17.06
N GLY A 216 -15.97 17.58 -16.26
CA GLY A 216 -16.02 19.02 -15.99
C GLY A 216 -15.02 19.84 -16.80
N GLY A 217 -14.63 19.36 -17.99
CA GLY A 217 -13.86 20.12 -18.97
C GLY A 217 -14.72 21.10 -19.75
#